data_AF-A0A409XLW7-F1
#
_entry.id   AF-A0A409XLW7-F1
#
_cell.length_a   1.000
_cell.length_b   1.000
_cell.length_c   1.000
_cell.angle_alpha   90.00
_cell.angle_beta   90.00
_cell.angle_gamma   90.00
#
_symmetry.space_group_name_H-M   'P 1'
#
loop_
_entity.id
_entity.type
_entity.pdbx_description
1 polymer ?
#
loop_
_entity_poly.entity_id
_entity_poly.type
_entity_poly.pdbx_seq_one_letter_code
_entity_poly.pdbx_strand_id
1 'polypeptide(L)'
;MFAKLFKIAVASAVAVSVMATPLPKSSKLVARSMSFNNWGGFSSLDGFDNFYGSDNFSGHISSQTVIEQQEEVVCHSESIEIIQQRLLVLQEMAKRIITEQICEVETQTIVFEQFSSSLSDFSGDLSRSSGRHVGYDSNISNHFGDIQNSDGSLSNSDLGFSGSDCGSSTIVPSGSNWNDQSSPSSVGNAFNAAKLAIFYATTFIHLKMFAKIAKIVLASALIAGVAAKPLPTNRLDARGSHSFDNYGGISSFNGFDNFYGSDNFVGHFSSETVVEQDSELVCHSESVVIIQQRLLVLQEMAKRIITEQICEVETQTVVFEQFHASLGSFSSDLRRTSGHQVGYDRGISSHFGDIVSSDDSLSTDDFGFSGSSLGSQYVVPSGSNWNPSTSPASVGAAFSAAKSAI
;
A
#
# COMPACT_ATOMS: atom_id res chain seq x y z
N MET A 1 -87.41 20.09 5.42
CA MET A 1 -87.18 20.22 3.97
C MET A 1 -85.67 20.34 3.72
N PHE A 2 -85.13 19.27 3.16
CA PHE A 2 -83.88 19.06 2.40
C PHE A 2 -82.63 19.95 2.60
N ALA A 3 -81.64 19.30 3.22
CA ALA A 3 -80.21 19.21 2.89
C ALA A 3 -79.58 20.24 1.93
N LYS A 4 -78.56 20.95 2.43
CA LYS A 4 -77.54 21.62 1.59
C LYS A 4 -76.23 20.85 1.67
N LEU A 5 -75.82 20.41 0.49
CA LEU A 5 -74.65 19.60 0.16
C LEU A 5 -73.34 20.37 0.41
N PHE A 6 -72.41 19.75 1.13
CA PHE A 6 -71.00 20.09 1.10
C PHE A 6 -70.43 19.72 -0.26
N LYS A 7 -69.97 20.70 -1.04
CA LYS A 7 -69.17 20.46 -2.24
C LYS A 7 -67.70 20.46 -1.85
N ILE A 8 -67.11 19.28 -1.95
CA ILE A 8 -65.67 19.03 -1.97
C ILE A 8 -65.13 19.61 -3.28
N ALA A 9 -64.17 20.54 -3.19
CA ALA A 9 -63.33 20.93 -4.30
C ALA A 9 -61.93 20.34 -4.05
N VAL A 10 -61.66 19.17 -4.64
CA VAL A 10 -60.31 18.64 -4.78
C VAL A 10 -59.65 19.44 -5.90
N ALA A 11 -58.70 20.32 -5.55
CA ALA A 11 -57.81 20.91 -6.52
C ALA A 11 -56.70 19.89 -6.84
N SER A 12 -56.78 19.29 -8.02
CA SER A 12 -55.70 18.49 -8.59
C SER A 12 -54.48 19.38 -8.82
N ALA A 13 -53.44 19.21 -8.00
CA ALA A 13 -52.12 19.71 -8.33
C ALA A 13 -51.55 18.84 -9.46
N VAL A 14 -51.44 19.38 -10.67
CA VAL A 14 -50.65 18.80 -11.75
C VAL A 14 -49.19 18.93 -11.32
N ALA A 15 -48.63 17.84 -10.78
CA ALA A 15 -47.20 17.71 -10.59
C ALA A 15 -46.54 17.61 -11.97
N VAL A 16 -46.03 18.72 -12.48
CA VAL A 16 -45.07 18.70 -13.59
C VAL A 16 -43.80 18.10 -13.01
N SER A 17 -43.58 16.82 -13.30
CA SER A 17 -42.31 16.14 -13.09
C SER A 17 -41.24 16.86 -13.93
N VAL A 18 -40.51 17.77 -13.30
CA VAL A 18 -39.21 18.19 -13.82
C VAL A 18 -38.31 16.97 -13.66
N MET A 19 -38.13 16.21 -14.74
CA MET A 19 -37.02 15.27 -14.81
C MET A 19 -35.75 16.10 -14.76
N ALA A 20 -35.14 16.17 -13.57
CA ALA A 20 -33.77 16.61 -13.43
C ALA A 20 -32.91 15.50 -14.05
N THR A 21 -32.59 15.65 -15.33
CA THR A 21 -31.47 14.93 -15.93
C THR A 21 -30.23 15.27 -15.11
N PRO A 22 -29.51 14.29 -14.54
CA PRO A 22 -28.23 14.58 -13.93
C PRO A 22 -27.31 15.08 -15.04
N LEU A 23 -27.05 16.38 -15.07
CA LEU A 23 -25.94 16.93 -15.85
C LEU A 23 -24.67 16.34 -15.24
N PRO A 24 -23.83 15.63 -16.02
CA PRO A 24 -22.55 15.17 -15.52
C PRO A 24 -21.73 16.41 -15.15
N LYS A 25 -21.58 16.66 -13.85
CA LYS A 25 -20.65 17.65 -13.35
C LYS A 25 -19.27 17.04 -13.43
N SER A 26 -18.74 16.94 -14.65
CA SER A 26 -17.33 16.71 -14.87
C SER A 26 -16.60 17.99 -14.49
N SER A 27 -16.34 18.14 -13.20
CA SER A 27 -15.23 18.95 -12.74
C SER A 27 -13.98 18.16 -13.11
N LYS A 28 -13.59 18.14 -14.39
CA LYS A 28 -12.19 17.87 -14.75
C LYS A 28 -11.39 19.01 -14.14
N LEU A 29 -10.97 18.84 -12.89
CA LEU A 29 -9.66 19.36 -12.51
C LEU A 29 -8.73 18.80 -13.58
N VAL A 30 -8.25 19.67 -14.45
CA VAL A 30 -7.22 19.32 -15.41
C VAL A 30 -6.02 18.97 -14.55
N ALA A 31 -5.90 17.68 -14.18
CA ALA A 31 -4.64 17.11 -13.76
C ALA A 31 -3.65 17.55 -14.84
N ARG A 32 -2.63 18.32 -14.45
CA ARG A 32 -1.57 18.68 -15.38
C ARG A 32 -0.93 17.35 -15.75
N SER A 33 -1.24 16.82 -16.93
CA SER A 33 -0.60 15.62 -17.46
C SER A 33 0.91 15.86 -17.40
N MET A 34 1.55 15.14 -16.48
CA MET A 34 2.99 15.18 -16.25
C MET A 34 3.51 13.87 -16.79
N SER A 35 4.18 13.94 -17.94
CA SER A 35 4.89 12.80 -18.50
C SER A 35 6.11 12.49 -17.65
N PHE A 36 6.27 11.21 -17.30
CA PHE A 36 7.47 10.71 -16.65
C PHE A 36 8.42 10.00 -17.61
N ASN A 37 8.03 9.87 -18.89
CA ASN A 37 8.91 9.35 -19.92
C ASN A 37 10.21 10.18 -20.00
N ASN A 38 11.36 9.53 -19.77
CA ASN A 38 12.68 10.18 -19.70
C ASN A 38 12.75 11.37 -18.72
N TRP A 39 11.95 11.37 -17.65
CA TRP A 39 11.94 12.47 -16.67
C TRP A 39 13.35 12.73 -16.12
N GLY A 40 13.73 14.00 -15.98
CA GLY A 40 15.06 14.38 -15.50
C GLY A 40 16.22 13.99 -16.43
N GLY A 41 15.94 13.46 -17.63
CA GLY A 41 16.96 12.92 -18.53
C GLY A 41 17.39 11.48 -18.18
N PHE A 42 16.67 10.79 -17.31
CA PHE A 42 16.96 9.40 -16.95
C PHE A 42 16.44 8.44 -18.02
N SER A 43 17.35 7.76 -18.72
CA SER A 43 17.00 6.77 -19.73
C SER A 43 16.33 5.51 -19.14
N SER A 44 16.49 5.24 -17.85
CA SER A 44 15.76 4.18 -17.16
C SER A 44 14.27 4.46 -17.02
N LEU A 45 13.80 5.67 -17.35
CA LEU A 45 12.39 6.02 -17.47
C LEU A 45 11.91 6.06 -18.93
N ASP A 46 12.70 5.56 -19.89
CA ASP A 46 12.25 5.47 -21.27
C ASP A 46 11.06 4.50 -21.38
N GLY A 47 9.98 4.97 -21.99
CA GLY A 47 8.72 4.26 -22.08
C GLY A 47 7.88 4.21 -20.80
N PHE A 48 8.21 4.95 -19.74
CA PHE A 48 7.46 4.92 -18.46
C PHE A 48 5.95 5.14 -18.65
N ASP A 49 5.59 6.12 -19.48
CA ASP A 49 4.18 6.45 -19.73
C ASP A 49 3.49 5.43 -20.67
N ASN A 50 4.21 4.47 -21.26
CA ASN A 50 3.60 3.46 -22.13
C ASN A 50 2.73 2.48 -21.34
N PHE A 51 2.94 2.36 -20.03
CA PHE A 51 2.22 1.40 -19.20
C PHE A 51 0.83 1.90 -18.79
N TYR A 52 0.74 3.05 -18.10
CA TYR A 52 -0.55 3.62 -17.68
C TYR A 52 -1.04 4.81 -18.54
N GLY A 53 -0.16 5.43 -19.33
CA GLY A 53 -0.42 6.73 -19.97
C GLY A 53 0.11 7.90 -19.15
N SER A 54 0.42 9.01 -19.83
CA SER A 54 0.99 10.23 -19.23
C SER A 54 0.01 11.09 -18.44
N ASP A 55 -1.27 10.71 -18.42
CA ASP A 55 -2.34 11.34 -17.65
C ASP A 55 -2.85 10.44 -16.52
N ASN A 56 -2.25 9.27 -16.32
CA ASN A 56 -2.69 8.29 -15.32
C ASN A 56 -1.52 7.75 -14.48
N PHE A 57 -0.86 8.63 -13.73
CA PHE A 57 0.31 8.25 -12.94
C PHE A 57 0.02 7.12 -11.95
N SER A 58 -1.13 7.15 -11.26
CA SER A 58 -1.51 6.13 -10.27
C SER A 58 -2.15 4.89 -10.87
N GLY A 59 -2.31 4.81 -12.20
CA GLY A 59 -3.01 3.67 -12.80
C GLY A 59 -4.49 3.57 -12.39
N HIS A 60 -5.12 4.69 -12.05
CA HIS A 60 -6.52 4.75 -11.70
C HIS A 60 -7.39 4.16 -12.83
N ILE A 61 -8.17 3.15 -12.49
CA ILE A 61 -9.12 2.52 -13.41
C ILE A 61 -10.52 3.10 -13.23
N SER A 62 -11.15 3.48 -14.35
CA SER A 62 -12.49 4.09 -14.35
C SER A 62 -13.63 3.08 -14.51
N SER A 63 -13.29 1.85 -14.92
CA SER A 63 -14.25 0.77 -15.13
C SER A 63 -13.60 -0.57 -14.80
N GLN A 64 -14.41 -1.52 -14.33
CA GLN A 64 -14.04 -2.92 -14.16
C GLN A 64 -15.00 -3.79 -14.96
N THR A 65 -14.49 -4.89 -15.49
CA THR A 65 -15.29 -5.97 -16.07
C THR A 65 -15.27 -7.13 -15.10
N VAL A 66 -16.39 -7.34 -14.41
CA VAL A 66 -16.57 -8.50 -13.54
C VAL A 66 -16.82 -9.73 -14.40
N ILE A 67 -16.00 -10.76 -14.21
CA ILE A 67 -16.12 -12.02 -14.94
C ILE A 67 -16.81 -13.08 -14.08
N GLU A 68 -17.70 -13.85 -14.70
CA GLU A 68 -18.32 -15.01 -14.07
C GLU A 68 -17.36 -16.20 -14.14
N GLN A 69 -17.04 -16.78 -12.99
CA GLN A 69 -16.21 -17.97 -12.88
C GLN A 69 -17.05 -19.24 -13.01
N GLN A 70 -16.45 -20.33 -13.50
CA GLN A 70 -17.13 -21.64 -13.53
C GLN A 70 -17.39 -22.17 -12.12
N GLU A 71 -16.46 -21.90 -11.20
CA GLU A 71 -16.60 -22.15 -9.77
C GLU A 71 -16.61 -20.81 -9.04
N GLU A 72 -17.59 -20.61 -8.15
CA GLU A 72 -17.70 -19.38 -7.38
C GLU A 72 -16.51 -19.26 -6.43
N VAL A 73 -15.72 -18.20 -6.59
CA VAL A 73 -14.68 -17.84 -5.62
C VAL A 73 -15.35 -17.24 -4.40
N VAL A 74 -15.14 -17.82 -3.23
CA VAL A 74 -15.72 -17.36 -1.95
C VAL A 74 -14.60 -17.02 -0.99
N CYS A 75 -14.79 -15.98 -0.17
CA CYS A 75 -13.82 -15.71 0.89
C CYS A 75 -13.78 -16.85 1.91
N HIS A 76 -12.60 -17.09 2.48
CA HIS A 76 -12.35 -18.04 3.55
C HIS A 76 -11.63 -17.31 4.69
N SER A 77 -12.18 -17.34 5.90
CA SER A 77 -11.56 -16.65 7.04
C SER A 77 -10.25 -17.34 7.44
N GLU A 78 -9.14 -16.69 7.15
CA GLU A 78 -7.80 -17.15 7.50
C GLU A 78 -7.28 -16.44 8.77
N SER A 79 -6.24 -17.00 9.40
CA SER A 79 -5.59 -16.34 10.54
C SER A 79 -4.96 -15.01 10.11
N ILE A 80 -5.21 -13.97 10.90
CA ILE A 80 -4.74 -12.61 10.65
C ILE A 80 -3.21 -12.52 10.57
N GLU A 81 -2.52 -13.30 11.41
CA GLU A 81 -1.06 -13.36 11.43
C GLU A 81 -0.50 -13.90 10.11
N ILE A 82 -1.16 -14.92 9.56
CA ILE A 82 -0.76 -15.54 8.30
C ILE A 82 -1.02 -14.58 7.13
N ILE A 83 -2.13 -13.84 7.15
CA ILE A 83 -2.39 -12.78 6.17
C ILE A 83 -1.32 -11.68 6.26
N GLN A 84 -0.96 -11.24 7.47
CA GLN A 84 0.09 -10.25 7.69
C GLN A 84 1.46 -10.73 7.21
N GLN A 85 1.81 -12.00 7.38
CA GLN A 85 3.01 -12.61 6.82
C GLN A 85 3.03 -12.47 5.29
N ARG A 86 1.97 -12.89 4.59
CA ARG A 86 1.89 -12.83 3.12
C ARG A 86 2.02 -11.39 2.61
N LEU A 87 1.33 -10.45 3.23
CA LEU A 87 1.42 -9.04 2.86
C LEU A 87 2.83 -8.46 3.12
N LEU A 88 3.51 -8.89 4.19
CA LEU A 88 4.89 -8.50 4.45
C LEU A 88 5.86 -9.10 3.40
N VAL A 89 5.63 -10.32 2.93
CA VAL A 89 6.38 -10.89 1.79
C VAL A 89 6.19 -10.05 0.54
N LEU A 90 4.95 -9.65 0.19
CA LEU A 90 4.71 -8.77 -0.97
C LEU A 90 5.41 -7.41 -0.83
N GLN A 91 5.41 -6.84 0.38
CA GLN A 91 6.14 -5.61 0.68
C GLN A 91 7.64 -5.76 0.41
N GLU A 92 8.28 -6.77 1.00
CA GLU A 92 9.73 -6.96 0.83
C GLU A 92 10.09 -7.35 -0.60
N MET A 93 9.19 -8.04 -1.32
CA MET A 93 9.36 -8.32 -2.74
C MET A 93 9.28 -7.05 -3.60
N ALA A 94 8.37 -6.12 -3.30
CA ALA A 94 8.33 -4.83 -4.00
C ALA A 94 9.64 -4.04 -3.80
N LYS A 95 10.16 -4.01 -2.57
CA LYS A 95 11.47 -3.41 -2.26
C LYS A 95 12.59 -4.10 -3.03
N ARG A 96 12.59 -5.44 -3.09
CA ARG A 96 13.56 -6.22 -3.85
C ARG A 96 13.54 -5.86 -5.33
N ILE A 97 12.38 -5.84 -5.97
CA ILE A 97 12.23 -5.43 -7.38
C ILE A 97 12.81 -4.03 -7.60
N ILE A 98 12.46 -3.06 -6.76
CA ILE A 98 12.91 -1.67 -6.94
C ILE A 98 14.42 -1.52 -6.71
N THR A 99 14.96 -2.15 -5.68
CA THR A 99 16.38 -1.99 -5.31
C THR A 99 17.32 -2.82 -6.17
N GLU A 100 16.89 -3.97 -6.69
CA GLU A 100 17.69 -4.79 -7.58
C GLU A 100 17.54 -4.39 -9.06
N GLN A 101 16.38 -3.92 -9.51
CA GLN A 101 16.12 -3.71 -10.95
C GLN A 101 16.19 -2.27 -11.42
N ILE A 102 16.45 -1.33 -10.50
CA ILE A 102 16.63 0.08 -10.81
C ILE A 102 17.89 0.57 -10.12
N CYS A 103 18.85 1.07 -10.89
CA CYS A 103 20.08 1.64 -10.33
C CYS A 103 19.97 3.14 -10.01
N GLU A 104 19.13 3.88 -10.74
CA GLU A 104 18.92 5.31 -10.51
C GLU A 104 17.93 5.55 -9.37
N VAL A 105 18.38 6.23 -8.32
CA VAL A 105 17.57 6.49 -7.11
C VAL A 105 16.36 7.39 -7.36
N GLU A 106 16.43 8.28 -8.35
CA GLU A 106 15.30 9.08 -8.80
C GLU A 106 14.22 8.22 -9.47
N THR A 107 14.64 7.27 -10.32
CA THR A 107 13.75 6.30 -10.97
C THR A 107 13.13 5.36 -9.93
N GLN A 108 13.91 4.88 -8.95
CA GLN A 108 13.40 4.08 -7.83
C GLN A 108 12.28 4.84 -7.10
N THR A 109 12.50 6.13 -6.84
CA THR A 109 11.52 7.00 -6.18
C THR A 109 10.25 7.14 -7.00
N ILE A 110 10.36 7.47 -8.29
CA ILE A 110 9.18 7.66 -9.16
C ILE A 110 8.36 6.39 -9.28
N VAL A 111 9.00 5.25 -9.57
CA VAL A 111 8.35 3.95 -9.72
C VAL A 111 7.70 3.51 -8.41
N PHE A 112 8.38 3.71 -7.27
CA PHE A 112 7.81 3.37 -5.97
C PHE A 112 6.58 4.21 -5.62
N GLU A 113 6.63 5.53 -5.88
CA GLU A 113 5.50 6.42 -5.61
C GLU A 113 4.31 6.11 -6.51
N GLN A 114 4.53 5.67 -7.75
CA GLN A 114 3.48 5.15 -8.61
C GLN A 114 2.83 3.89 -8.01
N PHE A 115 3.63 2.88 -7.64
CA PHE A 115 3.13 1.64 -7.03
C PHE A 115 2.38 1.87 -5.72
N SER A 116 2.92 2.72 -4.83
CA SER A 116 2.25 3.06 -3.57
C SER A 116 0.94 3.82 -3.81
N SER A 117 0.89 4.67 -4.84
CA SER A 117 -0.33 5.39 -5.21
C SER A 117 -1.39 4.49 -5.81
N SER A 118 -1.01 3.56 -6.69
CA SER A 118 -1.96 2.67 -7.38
C SER A 118 -2.70 1.73 -6.43
N LEU A 119 -2.10 1.41 -5.29
CA LEU A 119 -2.77 0.70 -4.20
C LEU A 119 -3.88 1.52 -3.55
N SER A 120 -3.74 2.85 -3.44
CA SER A 120 -4.63 3.70 -2.63
C SER A 120 -6.10 3.68 -3.09
N ASP A 121 -6.32 3.42 -4.37
CA ASP A 121 -7.65 3.29 -4.99
C ASP A 121 -8.48 2.15 -4.38
N PHE A 122 -7.82 1.09 -3.92
CA PHE A 122 -8.49 -0.06 -3.34
C PHE A 122 -9.15 0.26 -1.98
N SER A 123 -8.65 1.25 -1.24
CA SER A 123 -9.31 1.75 -0.03
C SER A 123 -10.70 2.34 -0.33
N GLY A 124 -10.83 3.01 -1.48
CA GLY A 124 -12.11 3.50 -2.00
C GLY A 124 -13.06 2.35 -2.35
N ASP A 125 -12.52 1.25 -2.88
CA ASP A 125 -13.29 0.04 -3.21
C ASP A 125 -13.79 -0.62 -1.91
N LEU A 126 -12.91 -0.85 -0.92
CA LEU A 126 -13.26 -1.46 0.38
C LEU A 126 -14.36 -0.69 1.11
N SER A 127 -14.33 0.64 1.04
CA SER A 127 -15.36 1.52 1.60
C SER A 127 -16.61 1.67 0.73
N ARG A 128 -16.65 1.02 -0.45
CA ARG A 128 -17.71 1.14 -1.48
C ARG A 128 -17.97 2.59 -1.91
N SER A 129 -16.95 3.44 -1.84
CA SER A 129 -17.04 4.87 -2.18
C SER A 129 -16.54 5.20 -3.58
N SER A 130 -15.73 4.32 -4.19
CA SER A 130 -15.21 4.49 -5.55
C SER A 130 -16.24 4.23 -6.65
N GLY A 131 -17.32 3.48 -6.33
CA GLY A 131 -18.26 2.96 -7.32
C GLY A 131 -17.76 1.71 -8.07
N ARG A 132 -16.56 1.22 -7.74
CA ARG A 132 -15.99 -0.04 -8.23
C ARG A 132 -16.31 -1.21 -7.29
N HIS A 133 -16.12 -2.42 -7.79
CA HIS A 133 -16.20 -3.63 -7.00
C HIS A 133 -14.92 -3.88 -6.20
N VAL A 134 -15.08 -4.43 -4.99
CA VAL A 134 -14.00 -4.98 -4.17
C VAL A 134 -13.61 -6.33 -4.76
N GLY A 135 -12.51 -6.35 -5.49
CA GLY A 135 -12.03 -7.53 -6.18
C GLY A 135 -10.59 -7.34 -6.67
N TYR A 136 -10.12 -8.28 -7.46
CA TYR A 136 -8.78 -8.27 -8.05
C TYR A 136 -8.85 -8.71 -9.52
N ASP A 137 -7.89 -8.26 -10.33
CA ASP A 137 -7.75 -8.73 -11.71
C ASP A 137 -7.02 -10.07 -11.76
N SER A 138 -7.76 -11.11 -12.14
CA SER A 138 -7.25 -12.49 -12.17
C SER A 138 -6.23 -12.75 -13.25
N ASN A 139 -6.33 -12.11 -14.43
CA ASN A 139 -5.34 -12.31 -15.48
C ASN A 139 -3.99 -11.75 -15.07
N ILE A 140 -3.98 -10.65 -14.31
CA ILE A 140 -2.76 -10.06 -13.78
C ILE A 140 -2.23 -10.85 -12.58
N SER A 141 -3.08 -11.19 -11.61
CA SER A 141 -2.63 -11.91 -10.41
C SER A 141 -2.11 -13.33 -10.71
N ASN A 142 -2.56 -13.96 -11.80
CA ASN A 142 -2.05 -15.25 -12.26
C ASN A 142 -0.58 -15.21 -12.71
N HIS A 143 -0.02 -14.04 -13.01
CA HIS A 143 1.42 -13.90 -13.29
C HIS A 143 2.30 -13.86 -12.02
N PHE A 144 1.73 -14.14 -10.84
CA PHE A 144 2.46 -14.10 -9.57
C PHE A 144 3.73 -14.96 -9.59
N GLY A 145 3.62 -16.20 -10.05
CA GLY A 145 4.77 -17.11 -10.17
C GLY A 145 5.80 -16.66 -11.21
N ASP A 146 5.40 -15.88 -12.22
CA ASP A 146 6.27 -15.45 -13.32
C ASP A 146 7.23 -14.30 -12.92
N ILE A 147 7.04 -13.70 -11.74
CA ILE A 147 7.94 -12.66 -11.22
C ILE A 147 9.32 -13.24 -10.88
N GLN A 148 9.40 -14.49 -10.43
CA GLN A 148 10.65 -15.15 -10.06
C GLN A 148 10.93 -16.36 -10.95
N ASN A 149 12.19 -16.56 -11.29
CA ASN A 149 12.65 -17.80 -11.91
C ASN A 149 12.73 -18.93 -10.88
N SER A 150 12.85 -20.18 -11.32
CA SER A 150 12.98 -21.34 -10.43
C SER A 150 14.20 -21.31 -9.50
N ASP A 151 15.20 -20.47 -9.80
CA ASP A 151 16.39 -20.25 -8.96
C ASP A 151 16.21 -19.11 -7.94
N GLY A 152 15.03 -18.50 -7.87
CA GLY A 152 14.69 -17.39 -6.99
C GLY A 152 15.19 -16.02 -7.45
N SER A 153 15.84 -15.92 -8.62
CA SER A 153 16.18 -14.64 -9.25
C SER A 153 14.92 -13.97 -9.81
N LEU A 154 14.96 -12.64 -9.94
CA LEU A 154 13.89 -11.91 -10.61
C LEU A 154 13.88 -12.30 -12.09
N SER A 155 12.71 -12.63 -12.61
CA SER A 155 12.49 -12.78 -14.05
C SER A 155 12.87 -11.47 -14.76
N ASN A 156 13.18 -11.55 -16.06
CA ASN A 156 13.29 -10.41 -16.96
C ASN A 156 12.26 -10.48 -18.10
N SER A 157 11.29 -11.40 -17.98
CA SER A 157 10.25 -11.60 -18.98
C SER A 157 9.24 -10.46 -18.96
N ASP A 158 8.83 -10.05 -20.16
CA ASP A 158 7.63 -9.25 -20.38
C ASP A 158 6.41 -10.15 -20.15
N LEU A 159 5.54 -9.75 -19.21
CA LEU A 159 4.35 -10.52 -18.84
C LEU A 159 3.20 -10.34 -19.84
N GLY A 160 3.37 -9.51 -20.87
CA GLY A 160 2.44 -9.39 -21.99
C GLY A 160 1.20 -8.52 -21.73
N PHE A 161 1.20 -7.71 -20.66
CA PHE A 161 0.12 -6.79 -20.33
C PHE A 161 0.60 -5.35 -20.07
N SER A 162 -0.34 -4.42 -20.11
CA SER A 162 -0.15 -3.00 -19.82
C SER A 162 -0.99 -2.59 -18.61
N GLY A 163 -0.80 -1.34 -18.15
CA GLY A 163 -1.63 -0.78 -17.09
C GLY A 163 -3.11 -0.66 -17.49
N SER A 164 -3.41 -0.57 -18.79
CA SER A 164 -4.79 -0.51 -19.29
C SER A 164 -5.55 -1.84 -19.23
N ASP A 165 -4.85 -2.96 -19.06
CA ASP A 165 -5.46 -4.28 -18.91
C ASP A 165 -5.99 -4.52 -17.49
N CYS A 166 -5.58 -3.69 -16.52
CA CYS A 166 -6.04 -3.76 -15.14
C CYS A 166 -7.55 -3.52 -15.01
N GLY A 167 -8.24 -4.45 -14.36
CA GLY A 167 -9.68 -4.43 -14.18
C GLY A 167 -10.46 -5.03 -15.35
N SER A 168 -9.80 -5.56 -16.36
CA SER A 168 -10.46 -6.23 -17.50
C SER A 168 -10.98 -7.63 -17.14
N SER A 169 -10.44 -8.26 -16.09
CA SER A 169 -10.78 -9.62 -15.67
C SER A 169 -10.97 -9.71 -14.15
N THR A 170 -11.83 -8.84 -13.62
CA THR A 170 -12.05 -8.70 -12.18
C THR A 170 -12.87 -9.86 -11.62
N ILE A 171 -12.30 -10.57 -10.65
CA ILE A 171 -13.02 -11.50 -9.78
C ILE A 171 -13.47 -10.73 -8.53
N VAL A 172 -14.73 -10.92 -8.14
CA VAL A 172 -15.32 -10.35 -6.93
C VAL A 172 -15.70 -11.50 -6.02
N PRO A 173 -14.86 -11.82 -5.01
CA PRO A 173 -15.14 -12.94 -4.12
C PRO A 173 -16.50 -12.85 -3.41
N SER A 174 -17.13 -14.01 -3.37
CA SER A 174 -18.23 -14.48 -2.54
C SER A 174 -18.11 -14.17 -1.05
N GLY A 175 -19.21 -14.19 -0.30
CA GLY A 175 -19.18 -14.46 1.15
C GLY A 175 -18.81 -13.32 2.10
N SER A 176 -18.51 -12.11 1.61
CA SER A 176 -18.23 -10.97 2.50
C SER A 176 -19.40 -10.66 3.44
N ASN A 177 -19.13 -10.15 4.64
CA ASN A 177 -20.16 -9.75 5.61
C ASN A 177 -20.77 -8.34 5.34
N TRP A 178 -20.62 -7.79 4.14
CA TRP A 178 -21.09 -6.43 3.83
C TRP A 178 -22.62 -6.31 4.00
N ASN A 179 -23.03 -5.24 4.69
CA ASN A 179 -24.41 -4.87 4.92
C ASN A 179 -24.61 -3.38 4.61
N ASP A 180 -25.47 -3.06 3.65
CA ASP A 180 -25.70 -1.68 3.18
C ASP A 180 -26.19 -0.70 4.26
N GLN A 181 -26.76 -1.20 5.36
CA GLN A 181 -27.27 -0.36 6.45
C GLN A 181 -26.20 -0.02 7.49
N SER A 182 -25.30 -0.96 7.81
CA SER A 182 -24.33 -0.82 8.90
C SER A 182 -22.88 -0.70 8.45
N SER A 183 -22.49 -1.43 7.40
CA SER A 183 -21.09 -1.52 6.94
C SER A 183 -20.49 -0.18 6.53
N PRO A 184 -21.21 0.75 5.85
CA PRO A 184 -20.63 2.07 5.55
C PRO A 184 -20.10 2.80 6.80
N SER A 185 -20.82 2.70 7.92
CA SER A 185 -20.39 3.34 9.17
C SER A 185 -19.28 2.56 9.88
N SER A 186 -19.36 1.23 9.94
CA SER A 186 -18.36 0.42 10.65
C SER A 186 -17.02 0.39 9.90
N VAL A 187 -17.04 0.24 8.57
CA VAL A 187 -15.86 0.36 7.71
C VAL A 187 -15.27 1.76 7.78
N GLY A 188 -16.11 2.81 7.75
CA GLY A 188 -15.64 4.19 7.96
C GLY A 188 -14.94 4.38 9.32
N ASN A 189 -15.46 3.78 10.39
CA ASN A 189 -14.82 3.81 11.71
C ASN A 189 -13.50 3.04 11.72
N ALA A 190 -13.45 1.86 11.12
CA ALA A 190 -12.25 1.03 11.01
C ALA A 190 -11.14 1.74 10.21
N PHE A 191 -11.50 2.33 9.07
CA PHE A 191 -10.59 3.17 8.26
C PHE A 191 -10.03 4.34 9.07
N ASN A 192 -10.89 5.10 9.75
CA ASN A 192 -10.45 6.23 10.57
C ASN A 192 -9.55 5.80 11.73
N ALA A 193 -9.85 4.67 12.37
CA ALA A 193 -9.00 4.09 13.41
C ALA A 193 -7.62 3.74 12.86
N ALA A 194 -7.55 3.10 11.68
CA ALA A 194 -6.30 2.77 11.02
C ALA A 194 -5.50 4.04 10.67
N LYS A 195 -6.14 5.07 10.09
CA LYS A 195 -5.48 6.35 9.80
C LYS A 195 -4.94 7.04 11.05
N LEU A 196 -5.65 6.98 12.18
CA LEU A 196 -5.13 7.48 13.46
C LEU A 196 -3.90 6.69 13.91
N ALA A 197 -3.96 5.36 13.87
CA ALA A 197 -2.83 4.51 14.23
C ALA A 197 -1.59 4.79 13.37
N ILE A 198 -1.77 4.97 12.05
CA ILE A 198 -0.70 5.38 11.12
C ILE A 198 -0.11 6.73 11.51
N PHE A 199 -0.96 7.73 11.80
CA PHE A 199 -0.50 9.06 12.23
C PHE A 199 0.33 8.98 13.52
N TYR A 200 -0.11 8.20 14.51
CA TYR A 200 0.63 8.03 15.76
C TYR A 200 1.96 7.30 15.54
N ALA A 201 1.95 6.20 14.80
CA ALA A 201 3.17 5.43 14.51
C ALA A 201 4.22 6.31 13.82
N THR A 202 3.83 7.06 12.78
CA THR A 202 4.73 7.93 12.01
C THR A 202 5.20 9.17 12.80
N THR A 203 4.33 9.80 13.60
CA THR A 203 4.69 10.98 14.40
C THR A 203 5.62 10.62 15.56
N PHE A 204 5.41 9.46 16.21
CA PHE A 204 6.26 9.02 17.31
C PHE A 204 7.69 8.69 16.85
N ILE A 205 7.85 8.19 15.62
CA ILE A 205 9.16 7.98 14.97
C ILE A 205 9.90 9.32 14.83
N HIS A 206 9.25 10.35 14.30
CA HIS A 206 9.86 11.66 14.12
C HIS A 206 10.27 12.29 15.47
N LEU A 207 9.43 12.22 16.51
CA LEU A 207 9.78 12.73 17.85
C LEU A 207 10.97 11.97 18.48
N LYS A 208 11.05 10.65 18.34
CA LYS A 208 12.22 9.86 18.79
C LYS A 208 13.50 10.26 18.05
N MET A 209 13.41 10.58 16.76
CA MET A 209 14.54 11.02 15.94
C MET A 209 15.04 12.42 16.36
N PHE A 210 14.14 13.39 16.57
CA PHE A 210 14.49 14.71 17.10
C PHE A 210 15.14 14.63 18.49
N ALA A 211 14.67 13.72 19.36
CA ALA A 211 15.28 13.50 20.66
C ALA A 211 16.71 12.91 20.58
N LYS A 212 17.01 12.10 19.57
CA LYS A 212 18.38 11.61 19.29
C LYS A 212 19.29 12.74 18.77
N ILE A 213 18.79 13.60 17.88
CA ILE A 213 19.55 14.76 17.37
C ILE A 213 19.83 15.77 18.49
N ALA A 214 18.86 16.04 19.38
CA ALA A 214 19.06 16.91 20.52
C ALA A 214 20.17 16.42 21.46
N LYS A 215 20.32 15.09 21.64
CA LYS A 215 21.43 14.50 22.41
C LYS A 215 22.80 14.69 21.74
N ILE A 216 22.85 14.69 20.41
CA ILE A 216 24.09 14.91 19.64
C ILE A 216 24.50 16.39 19.68
N VAL A 217 23.54 17.32 19.58
CA VAL A 217 23.80 18.78 19.68
C VAL A 217 24.18 19.19 21.11
N LEU A 218 23.64 18.53 22.14
CA LEU A 218 24.06 18.76 23.54
C LEU A 218 25.47 18.20 23.84
N ALA A 219 25.93 17.18 23.10
CA ALA A 219 27.28 16.65 23.25
C ALA A 219 28.35 17.58 22.64
N SER A 220 28.02 18.35 21.61
CA SER A 220 28.91 19.33 20.97
C SER A 220 28.85 20.74 21.60
N ALA A 221 27.92 21.01 22.52
CA ALA A 221 27.80 22.28 23.23
C ALA A 221 28.47 22.31 24.63
N LEU A 222 29.12 21.22 25.06
CA LEU A 222 29.81 21.15 26.37
C LEU A 222 31.30 21.57 26.26
N ILE A 223 31.54 22.83 25.88
CA ILE A 223 32.80 23.54 26.22
C ILE A 223 32.54 24.80 27.08
N ALA A 224 31.30 25.24 27.27
CA ALA A 224 30.99 26.33 28.21
C ALA A 224 30.15 25.80 29.36
N GLY A 225 30.78 25.68 30.54
CA GLY A 225 30.18 25.09 31.72
C GLY A 225 28.97 25.85 32.24
N VAL A 226 27.82 25.18 32.27
CA VAL A 226 26.82 25.32 33.33
C VAL A 226 26.24 23.92 33.56
N ALA A 227 26.50 23.34 34.73
CA ALA A 227 25.94 22.05 35.13
C ALA A 227 24.44 22.21 35.42
N ALA A 228 23.60 22.03 34.42
CA ALA A 228 22.17 21.85 34.61
C ALA A 228 21.91 20.39 35.01
N LYS A 229 21.39 20.16 36.22
CA LYS A 229 20.91 18.85 36.65
C LYS A 229 19.87 18.33 35.64
N PRO A 230 19.96 17.08 35.16
CA PRO A 230 18.89 16.50 34.37
C PRO A 230 17.65 16.42 35.26
N LEU A 231 16.63 17.20 34.92
CA LEU A 231 15.29 16.96 35.45
C LEU A 231 14.85 15.60 34.93
N PRO A 232 14.19 14.77 35.76
CA PRO A 232 13.61 13.54 35.29
C PRO A 232 12.70 13.90 34.11
N THR A 233 13.00 13.35 32.93
CA THR A 233 12.02 13.33 31.85
C THR A 233 10.86 12.53 32.39
N ASN A 234 9.83 13.25 32.87
CA ASN A 234 8.51 12.68 33.00
C ASN A 234 8.22 12.04 31.66
N ARG A 235 8.26 10.71 31.67
CA ARG A 235 7.79 9.87 30.60
C ARG A 235 6.38 10.39 30.32
N LEU A 236 6.22 11.13 29.24
CA LEU A 236 4.93 11.30 28.61
C LEU A 236 4.60 9.90 28.09
N ASP A 237 4.15 9.02 28.99
CA ASP A 237 3.45 7.81 28.61
C ASP A 237 2.23 8.32 27.84
N ALA A 238 2.36 8.27 26.52
CA ALA A 238 1.31 8.65 25.59
C ALA A 238 0.08 7.81 25.94
N ARG A 239 -1.03 8.51 26.17
CA ARG A 239 -2.35 7.90 26.27
C ARG A 239 -2.62 7.10 24.98
N GLY A 240 -2.73 5.78 25.14
CA GLY A 240 -3.38 4.84 24.22
C GLY A 240 -2.49 4.26 23.12
N SER A 241 -1.96 3.05 23.33
CA SER A 241 -1.68 2.14 22.22
C SER A 241 -2.97 1.91 21.45
N HIS A 242 -2.97 2.16 20.13
CA HIS A 242 -4.11 1.83 19.27
C HIS A 242 -4.06 0.34 18.94
N SER A 243 -4.50 -0.46 19.90
CA SER A 243 -4.61 -1.91 19.75
C SER A 243 -5.76 -2.23 18.80
N PHE A 244 -5.49 -3.08 17.81
CA PHE A 244 -6.52 -3.67 16.96
C PHE A 244 -6.87 -5.09 17.37
N ASP A 245 -6.21 -5.65 18.39
CA ASP A 245 -6.60 -6.95 18.94
C ASP A 245 -8.08 -6.93 19.37
N ASN A 246 -8.87 -7.85 18.80
CA ASN A 246 -10.32 -7.95 19.00
C ASN A 246 -11.09 -6.64 18.72
N TYR A 247 -10.62 -5.81 17.78
CA TYR A 247 -11.23 -4.53 17.45
C TYR A 247 -12.74 -4.67 17.15
N GLY A 248 -13.55 -3.84 17.82
CA GLY A 248 -15.01 -3.86 17.66
C GLY A 248 -15.70 -5.16 18.12
N GLY A 249 -15.00 -6.05 18.83
CA GLY A 249 -15.49 -7.38 19.18
C GLY A 249 -15.52 -8.37 18.01
N ILE A 250 -14.85 -8.04 16.90
CA ILE A 250 -14.77 -8.88 15.70
C ILE A 250 -13.66 -9.92 15.90
N SER A 251 -14.01 -11.20 15.79
CA SER A 251 -13.09 -12.31 16.10
C SER A 251 -11.92 -12.45 15.12
N SER A 252 -12.06 -11.99 13.88
CA SER A 252 -10.96 -12.04 12.90
C SER A 252 -9.81 -11.07 13.22
N PHE A 253 -9.99 -10.18 14.20
CA PHE A 253 -8.92 -9.37 14.77
C PHE A 253 -8.19 -10.00 15.96
N ASN A 254 -8.58 -11.20 16.40
CA ASN A 254 -7.91 -11.86 17.52
C ASN A 254 -6.43 -12.12 17.16
N GLY A 255 -5.52 -11.60 17.98
CA GLY A 255 -4.09 -11.67 17.77
C GLY A 255 -3.54 -10.69 16.74
N PHE A 256 -4.33 -9.73 16.23
CA PHE A 256 -3.85 -8.78 15.20
C PHE A 256 -2.55 -8.06 15.61
N ASP A 257 -2.46 -7.66 16.87
CA ASP A 257 -1.29 -6.95 17.40
C ASP A 257 -0.11 -7.87 17.69
N ASN A 258 -0.26 -9.20 17.63
CA ASN A 258 0.84 -10.15 17.90
C ASN A 258 1.95 -10.03 16.85
N PHE A 259 1.60 -9.63 15.62
CA PHE A 259 2.55 -9.61 14.52
C PHE A 259 3.55 -8.44 14.63
N TYR A 260 3.07 -7.19 14.66
CA TYR A 260 3.94 -6.01 14.77
C TYR A 260 4.02 -5.42 16.18
N GLY A 261 3.05 -5.69 17.05
CA GLY A 261 2.85 -5.00 18.32
C GLY A 261 1.85 -3.84 18.23
N SER A 262 1.13 -3.60 19.33
CA SER A 262 0.07 -2.58 19.43
C SER A 262 0.53 -1.12 19.28
N ASP A 263 1.85 -0.86 19.30
CA ASP A 263 2.46 0.46 19.10
C ASP A 263 3.17 0.58 17.74
N ASN A 264 3.10 -0.44 16.90
CA ASN A 264 3.84 -0.52 15.63
C ASN A 264 2.93 -0.86 14.45
N PHE A 265 1.83 -0.11 14.29
CA PHE A 265 0.88 -0.38 13.23
C PHE A 265 1.52 -0.43 11.83
N VAL A 266 2.50 0.44 11.54
CA VAL A 266 3.13 0.53 10.22
C VAL A 266 4.30 -0.45 10.01
N GLY A 267 4.55 -1.38 10.95
CA GLY A 267 5.65 -2.35 10.82
C GLY A 267 7.04 -1.72 10.73
N HIS A 268 7.28 -0.63 11.45
CA HIS A 268 8.60 -0.02 11.54
C HIS A 268 9.53 -0.88 12.41
N PHE A 269 10.71 -1.21 11.92
CA PHE A 269 11.74 -1.91 12.70
C PHE A 269 12.79 -0.93 13.24
N SER A 270 13.32 -1.17 14.45
CA SER A 270 14.22 -0.22 15.11
C SER A 270 15.69 -0.31 14.66
N SER A 271 16.07 -1.40 14.01
CA SER A 271 17.44 -1.70 13.60
C SER A 271 17.44 -2.73 12.47
N GLU A 272 18.30 -2.53 11.48
CA GLU A 272 18.62 -3.51 10.44
C GLU A 272 19.90 -4.26 10.78
N THR A 273 19.94 -5.55 10.48
CA THR A 273 21.17 -6.36 10.45
C THR A 273 21.50 -6.61 8.99
N VAL A 274 22.48 -5.87 8.46
CA VAL A 274 22.95 -6.07 7.09
C VAL A 274 23.76 -7.35 7.02
N VAL A 275 23.30 -8.30 6.21
CA VAL A 275 23.96 -9.60 6.02
C VAL A 275 24.99 -9.49 4.91
N GLU A 276 26.22 -9.94 5.18
CA GLU A 276 27.28 -10.06 4.18
C GLU A 276 26.94 -11.17 3.18
N GLN A 277 27.10 -10.90 1.89
CA GLN A 277 26.79 -11.87 0.83
C GLN A 277 28.08 -12.46 0.23
N ASP A 278 28.03 -13.75 -0.11
CA ASP A 278 29.16 -14.46 -0.75
C ASP A 278 29.53 -13.88 -2.12
N SER A 279 28.56 -13.25 -2.80
CA SER A 279 28.73 -12.49 -4.03
C SER A 279 28.11 -11.11 -3.88
N GLU A 280 28.76 -10.08 -4.42
CA GLU A 280 28.22 -8.72 -4.40
C GLU A 280 26.88 -8.66 -5.13
N LEU A 281 25.80 -8.32 -4.40
CA LEU A 281 24.50 -8.04 -4.99
C LEU A 281 24.53 -6.63 -5.54
N VAL A 282 24.48 -6.50 -6.87
CA VAL A 282 24.49 -5.23 -7.59
C VAL A 282 23.15 -5.04 -8.26
N CYS A 283 22.63 -3.81 -8.26
CA CYS A 283 21.47 -3.48 -9.09
C CYS A 283 21.78 -3.72 -10.58
N HIS A 284 20.77 -4.10 -11.36
CA HIS A 284 20.81 -4.22 -12.81
C HIS A 284 19.61 -3.49 -13.39
N SER A 285 19.83 -2.45 -14.21
CA SER A 285 18.72 -1.69 -14.77
C SER A 285 17.89 -2.54 -15.74
N GLU A 286 16.63 -2.75 -15.41
CA GLU A 286 15.63 -3.43 -16.23
C GLU A 286 14.70 -2.41 -16.91
N SER A 287 13.94 -2.85 -17.93
CA SER A 287 12.92 -2.00 -18.55
C SER A 287 11.87 -1.57 -17.52
N VAL A 288 11.55 -0.27 -17.46
CA VAL A 288 10.59 0.25 -16.48
C VAL A 288 9.19 -0.32 -16.68
N VAL A 289 8.80 -0.63 -17.91
CA VAL A 289 7.51 -1.28 -18.21
C VAL A 289 7.44 -2.66 -17.57
N ILE A 290 8.53 -3.42 -17.65
CA ILE A 290 8.63 -4.75 -17.05
C ILE A 290 8.56 -4.64 -15.50
N ILE A 291 9.18 -3.62 -14.92
CA ILE A 291 9.11 -3.36 -13.48
C ILE A 291 7.68 -2.98 -13.07
N GLN A 292 7.02 -2.11 -13.83
CA GLN A 292 5.62 -1.71 -13.61
C GLN A 292 4.66 -2.91 -13.68
N GLN A 293 4.86 -3.82 -14.63
CA GLN A 293 4.11 -5.09 -14.69
C GLN A 293 4.23 -5.88 -13.39
N ARG A 294 5.46 -6.15 -12.91
CA ARG A 294 5.68 -6.92 -11.67
C ARG A 294 5.04 -6.27 -10.46
N LEU A 295 5.18 -4.94 -10.33
CA LEU A 295 4.56 -4.19 -9.23
C LEU A 295 3.03 -4.24 -9.31
N LEU A 296 2.44 -4.22 -10.51
CA LEU A 296 1.01 -4.40 -10.69
C LEU A 296 0.55 -5.82 -10.33
N VAL A 297 1.35 -6.86 -10.62
CA VAL A 297 1.07 -8.22 -10.13
C VAL A 297 1.07 -8.28 -8.60
N LEU A 298 2.05 -7.67 -7.93
CA LEU A 298 2.06 -7.61 -6.45
C LEU A 298 0.84 -6.88 -5.89
N GLN A 299 0.39 -5.81 -6.56
CA GLN A 299 -0.83 -5.09 -6.19
C GLN A 299 -2.06 -5.99 -6.29
N GLU A 300 -2.29 -6.63 -7.44
CA GLU A 300 -3.47 -7.48 -7.64
C GLU A 300 -3.41 -8.73 -6.74
N MET A 301 -2.21 -9.21 -6.42
CA MET A 301 -2.03 -10.29 -5.45
C MET A 301 -2.38 -9.87 -4.03
N ALA A 302 -2.01 -8.65 -3.60
CA ALA A 302 -2.42 -8.12 -2.30
C ALA A 302 -3.96 -8.01 -2.21
N LYS A 303 -4.62 -7.54 -3.27
CA LYS A 303 -6.09 -7.51 -3.35
C LYS A 303 -6.68 -8.91 -3.28
N ARG A 304 -6.10 -9.89 -3.98
CA ARG A 304 -6.52 -11.30 -3.93
C ARG A 304 -6.45 -11.84 -2.49
N ILE A 305 -5.32 -11.69 -1.81
CA ILE A 305 -5.16 -12.10 -0.40
C ILE A 305 -6.23 -11.46 0.48
N ILE A 306 -6.43 -10.14 0.37
CA ILE A 306 -7.40 -9.42 1.22
C ILE A 306 -8.84 -9.87 0.95
N THR A 307 -9.21 -10.07 -0.31
CA THR A 307 -10.59 -10.37 -0.68
C THR A 307 -10.95 -11.84 -0.57
N GLU A 308 -9.98 -12.75 -0.74
CA GLU A 308 -10.20 -14.19 -0.60
C GLU A 308 -9.96 -14.70 0.82
N GLN A 309 -9.08 -14.10 1.63
CA GLN A 309 -8.72 -14.64 2.95
C GLN A 309 -9.34 -13.89 4.14
N ILE A 310 -10.07 -12.80 3.88
CA ILE A 310 -10.77 -12.05 4.91
C ILE A 310 -12.22 -11.87 4.48
N CYS A 311 -13.15 -12.37 5.28
CA CYS A 311 -14.59 -12.20 5.02
C CYS A 311 -15.18 -10.95 5.69
N GLU A 312 -14.60 -10.50 6.81
CA GLU A 312 -15.03 -9.30 7.51
C GLU A 312 -14.48 -8.02 6.87
N VAL A 313 -15.37 -7.16 6.38
CA VAL A 313 -15.02 -5.94 5.65
C VAL A 313 -14.25 -4.91 6.50
N GLU A 314 -14.51 -4.88 7.82
CA GLU A 314 -13.71 -4.07 8.75
C GLU A 314 -12.28 -4.58 8.84
N THR A 315 -12.08 -5.90 8.86
CA THR A 315 -10.76 -6.54 8.90
C THR A 315 -10.03 -6.34 7.58
N GLN A 316 -10.71 -6.49 6.45
CA GLN A 316 -10.14 -6.17 5.13
C GLN A 316 -9.59 -4.74 5.11
N THR A 317 -10.38 -3.80 5.63
CA THR A 317 -10.02 -2.38 5.68
C THR A 317 -8.78 -2.15 6.56
N VAL A 318 -8.76 -2.63 7.80
CA VAL A 318 -7.63 -2.36 8.70
C VAL A 318 -6.35 -3.04 8.21
N VAL A 319 -6.43 -4.29 7.74
CA VAL A 319 -5.27 -5.03 7.21
C VAL A 319 -4.70 -4.34 5.98
N PHE A 320 -5.57 -3.92 5.06
CA PHE A 320 -5.15 -3.19 3.87
C PHE A 320 -4.45 -1.88 4.23
N GLU A 321 -5.04 -1.10 5.14
CA GLU A 321 -4.44 0.17 5.58
C GLU A 321 -3.11 -0.04 6.32
N GLN A 322 -2.96 -1.16 7.04
CA GLN A 322 -1.70 -1.55 7.66
C GLN A 322 -0.61 -1.80 6.61
N PHE A 323 -0.91 -2.65 5.62
CA PHE A 323 -0.01 -2.97 4.50
C PHE A 323 0.32 -1.74 3.66
N HIS A 324 -0.68 -0.92 3.32
CA HIS A 324 -0.45 0.28 2.52
C HIS A 324 0.44 1.29 3.25
N ALA A 325 0.25 1.44 4.56
CA ALA A 325 1.06 2.36 5.35
C ALA A 325 2.48 1.86 5.61
N SER A 326 2.71 0.55 5.72
CA SER A 326 4.04 -0.02 5.96
C SER A 326 5.01 0.23 4.80
N LEU A 327 4.48 0.33 3.57
CA LEU A 327 5.23 0.79 2.39
C LEU A 327 5.81 2.21 2.57
N GLY A 328 5.15 3.08 3.33
CA GLY A 328 5.59 4.48 3.50
C GLY A 328 6.98 4.64 4.13
N SER A 329 7.44 3.66 4.91
CA SER A 329 8.80 3.63 5.46
C SER A 329 9.86 3.62 4.36
N PHE A 330 9.64 2.83 3.30
CA PHE A 330 10.58 2.68 2.20
C PHE A 330 10.70 3.95 1.35
N SER A 331 9.64 4.74 1.18
CA SER A 331 9.73 6.07 0.56
C SER A 331 10.72 6.97 1.31
N SER A 332 10.74 6.87 2.65
CA SER A 332 11.68 7.62 3.48
C SER A 332 13.11 7.07 3.37
N ASP A 333 13.27 5.77 3.18
CA ASP A 333 14.56 5.11 2.93
C ASP A 333 15.15 5.58 1.60
N LEU A 334 14.36 5.54 0.50
CA LEU A 334 14.76 6.01 -0.84
C LEU A 334 15.27 7.45 -0.81
N ARG A 335 14.63 8.28 0.01
CA ARG A 335 15.00 9.69 0.23
C ARG A 335 16.15 9.91 1.22
N ARG A 336 16.64 8.84 1.87
CA ARG A 336 17.64 8.87 2.96
C ARG A 336 17.23 9.75 4.15
N THR A 337 15.93 9.82 4.43
CA THR A 337 15.39 10.61 5.55
C THR A 337 14.99 9.78 6.77
N SER A 338 14.90 8.46 6.63
CA SER A 338 14.58 7.53 7.73
C SER A 338 15.77 7.22 8.65
N GLY A 339 16.99 7.34 8.13
CA GLY A 339 18.22 6.86 8.79
C GLY A 339 18.51 5.38 8.57
N HIS A 340 17.68 4.68 7.78
CA HIS A 340 17.88 3.30 7.34
C HIS A 340 18.53 3.24 5.95
N GLN A 341 19.13 2.10 5.64
CA GLN A 341 19.60 1.82 4.28
C GLN A 341 18.42 1.52 3.34
N VAL A 342 18.70 1.47 2.04
CA VAL A 342 17.70 1.18 1.00
C VAL A 342 17.97 -0.23 0.55
N GLY A 343 17.07 -1.12 0.94
CA GLY A 343 17.22 -2.54 0.75
C GLY A 343 15.92 -3.24 1.11
N TYR A 344 16.03 -4.54 1.36
CA TYR A 344 14.90 -5.38 1.70
C TYR A 344 15.36 -6.51 2.63
N ASP A 345 14.42 -7.13 3.33
CA ASP A 345 14.67 -8.33 4.12
C ASP A 345 14.62 -9.58 3.25
N ARG A 346 15.79 -10.19 3.02
CA ARG A 346 15.91 -11.36 2.14
C ARG A 346 15.22 -12.58 2.73
N GLY A 347 15.29 -12.78 4.05
CA GLY A 347 14.68 -13.93 4.72
C GLY A 347 13.15 -13.92 4.63
N ILE A 348 12.55 -12.73 4.61
CA ILE A 348 11.12 -12.58 4.34
C ILE A 348 10.82 -12.75 2.84
N SER A 349 11.55 -12.06 1.97
CA SER A 349 11.29 -12.10 0.52
C SER A 349 11.50 -13.50 -0.10
N SER A 350 12.25 -14.40 0.55
CA SER A 350 12.44 -15.77 0.07
C SER A 350 11.18 -16.62 0.14
N HIS A 351 10.17 -16.22 0.93
CA HIS A 351 8.86 -16.88 1.00
C HIS A 351 7.90 -16.47 -0.12
N PHE A 352 8.38 -15.73 -1.13
CA PHE A 352 7.54 -15.25 -2.24
C PHE A 352 6.79 -16.38 -2.95
N GLY A 353 7.49 -17.46 -3.30
CA GLY A 353 6.88 -18.63 -3.93
C GLY A 353 5.93 -19.41 -3.01
N ASP A 354 6.05 -19.27 -1.69
CA ASP A 354 5.26 -20.01 -0.71
C ASP A 354 3.85 -19.41 -0.52
N ILE A 355 3.58 -18.22 -1.07
CA ILE A 355 2.25 -17.58 -1.01
C ILE A 355 1.19 -18.39 -1.75
N VAL A 356 1.57 -19.05 -2.85
CA VAL A 356 0.66 -19.76 -3.75
C VAL A 356 1.04 -21.25 -3.76
N SER A 357 0.05 -22.10 -3.52
CA SER A 357 0.17 -23.55 -3.59
C SER A 357 0.33 -24.03 -5.04
N SER A 358 0.71 -25.30 -5.23
CA SER A 358 0.86 -25.89 -6.57
C SER A 358 -0.43 -26.01 -7.39
N ASP A 359 -1.59 -25.81 -6.76
CA ASP A 359 -2.92 -25.79 -7.38
C ASP A 359 -3.44 -24.35 -7.59
N ASP A 360 -2.56 -23.36 -7.53
CA ASP A 360 -2.83 -21.92 -7.64
C ASP A 360 -3.72 -21.36 -6.51
N SER A 361 -4.02 -22.13 -5.46
CA SER A 361 -4.68 -21.63 -4.26
C SER A 361 -3.74 -20.74 -3.46
N LEU A 362 -4.30 -19.79 -2.69
CA LEU A 362 -3.51 -19.16 -1.63
C LEU A 362 -3.10 -20.23 -0.62
N SER A 363 -1.83 -20.23 -0.22
CA SER A 363 -1.36 -21.10 0.86
C SER A 363 -2.12 -20.78 2.15
N THR A 364 -2.11 -21.72 3.09
CA THR A 364 -2.56 -21.54 4.48
C THR A 364 -1.42 -21.73 5.49
N ASP A 365 -0.20 -21.93 4.99
CA ASP A 365 0.96 -22.20 5.83
C ASP A 365 1.41 -20.94 6.59
N ASP A 366 1.83 -21.16 7.82
CA ASP A 366 2.58 -20.20 8.63
C ASP A 366 4.07 -20.25 8.20
N PHE A 367 4.58 -19.11 7.73
CA PHE A 367 5.97 -19.01 7.25
C PHE A 367 7.01 -18.94 8.37
N GLY A 368 6.58 -18.96 9.64
CA GLY A 368 7.45 -19.05 10.79
C GLY A 368 8.16 -17.74 11.16
N PHE A 369 7.66 -16.59 10.69
CA PHE A 369 8.18 -15.27 11.05
C PHE A 369 7.08 -14.34 11.55
N SER A 370 7.45 -13.35 12.36
CA SER A 370 6.55 -12.27 12.76
C SER A 370 7.06 -10.92 12.27
N GLY A 371 6.31 -9.85 12.53
CA GLY A 371 6.77 -8.49 12.26
C GLY A 371 8.08 -8.13 12.96
N SER A 372 8.46 -8.83 14.03
CA SER A 372 9.75 -8.66 14.70
C SER A 372 10.95 -9.20 13.91
N SER A 373 10.72 -10.09 12.94
CA SER A 373 11.75 -10.61 12.04
C SER A 373 12.18 -9.59 10.98
N LEU A 374 11.39 -8.52 10.76
CA LEU A 374 11.65 -7.52 9.75
C LEU A 374 12.95 -6.75 10.04
N GLY A 375 13.87 -6.76 9.07
CA GLY A 375 15.18 -6.13 9.15
C GLY A 375 16.26 -7.06 9.74
N SER A 376 15.92 -8.31 10.07
CA SER A 376 16.89 -9.27 10.65
C SER A 376 17.82 -9.88 9.60
N GLN A 377 17.40 -9.94 8.33
CA GLN A 377 18.21 -10.43 7.22
C GLN A 377 18.24 -9.40 6.09
N TYR A 378 18.65 -8.18 6.43
CA TYR A 378 18.60 -7.05 5.51
C TYR A 378 19.73 -7.12 4.49
N VAL A 379 19.41 -6.84 3.23
CA VAL A 379 20.38 -6.77 2.14
C VAL A 379 20.25 -5.45 1.41
N VAL A 380 21.39 -4.89 1.02
CA VAL A 380 21.49 -3.56 0.39
C VAL A 380 22.22 -3.75 -0.92
N PRO A 381 21.50 -3.79 -2.06
CA PRO A 381 22.15 -3.86 -3.36
C PRO A 381 23.12 -2.69 -3.56
N SER A 382 24.32 -2.98 -4.01
CA SER A 382 25.30 -1.97 -4.44
C SER A 382 24.97 -1.48 -5.86
N GLY A 383 25.75 -0.54 -6.38
CA GLY A 383 25.58 -0.01 -7.75
C GLY A 383 24.58 1.14 -7.89
N SER A 384 23.83 1.51 -6.83
CA SER A 384 22.96 2.69 -6.87
C SER A 384 23.75 3.96 -7.18
N ASN A 385 23.19 4.88 -7.97
CA ASN A 385 23.84 6.14 -8.36
C ASN A 385 23.81 7.23 -7.25
N TRP A 386 23.59 6.87 -5.98
CA TRP A 386 23.45 7.84 -4.91
C TRP A 386 24.73 8.67 -4.70
N ASN A 387 24.60 9.99 -4.86
CA ASN A 387 25.64 10.97 -4.57
C ASN A 387 25.19 11.91 -3.43
N PRO A 388 25.87 11.92 -2.26
CA PRO A 388 25.47 12.75 -1.12
C PRO A 388 25.38 14.25 -1.40
N SER A 389 26.04 14.76 -2.44
CA SER A 389 26.05 16.18 -2.78
C SER A 389 24.90 16.62 -3.69
N THR A 390 24.33 15.71 -4.49
CA THR A 390 23.33 16.04 -5.52
C THR A 390 22.03 15.26 -5.36
N SER A 391 22.11 13.97 -5.01
CA SER A 391 20.95 13.08 -4.93
C SER A 391 19.87 13.53 -3.94
N PRO A 392 20.16 14.12 -2.76
CA PRO A 392 19.10 14.62 -1.88
C PRO A 392 18.14 15.61 -2.55
N ALA A 393 18.67 16.50 -3.42
CA ALA A 393 17.86 17.48 -4.11
C ALA A 393 17.10 16.87 -5.31
N SER A 394 17.76 16.04 -6.13
CA SER A 394 17.12 15.41 -7.29
C SER A 394 16.08 14.37 -6.90
N VAL A 395 16.35 13.54 -5.88
CA VAL A 395 15.37 12.59 -5.31
C VAL A 395 14.20 13.35 -4.66
N GLY A 396 14.47 14.46 -3.97
CA GLY A 396 13.42 15.33 -3.46
C GLY A 396 12.52 15.91 -4.57
N ALA A 397 13.12 16.28 -5.71
CA ALA A 397 12.38 16.74 -6.88
C ALA A 397 11.57 15.62 -7.54
N ALA A 398 12.13 14.41 -7.65
CA ALA A 398 11.46 13.22 -8.18
C ALA A 398 10.24 12.85 -7.32
N PHE A 399 10.43 12.79 -6.00
CA PHE A 399 9.34 12.58 -5.05
C PHE A 399 8.25 13.66 -5.18
N SER A 400 8.64 14.94 -5.24
CA SER A 400 7.67 16.04 -5.35
C SER A 400 6.90 16.01 -6.68
N ALA A 401 7.57 15.64 -7.78
CA ALA A 401 6.94 15.45 -9.08
C ALA A 401 5.92 14.31 -9.03
N ALA A 402 6.31 13.14 -8.52
CA ALA A 402 5.43 12.00 -8.35
C ALA A 402 4.21 12.35 -7.49
N LYS A 403 4.42 13.00 -6.33
CA LYS A 403 3.33 13.48 -5.47
C LYS A 403 2.43 14.53 -6.13
N SER A 404 2.91 15.27 -7.12
CA SER A 404 2.09 16.25 -7.86
C SER A 404 1.26 15.60 -8.97
N ALA A 405 1.59 14.37 -9.36
CA ALA A 405 0.91 13.61 -10.40
C ALA A 405 -0.17 12.65 -9.85
N ILE A 406 -0.18 12.44 -8.53
CA ILE A 406 -1.25 11.80 -7.75
C ILE A 406 -2.29 12.86 -7.40
#